data_AF-A0A7W6BS23-F1
#
_entry.id   AF-A0A7W6BS23-F1
#
_cell.length_a   1.000
_cell.length_b   1.000
_cell.length_c   1.000
_cell.angle_alpha   90.00
_cell.angle_beta   90.00
_cell.angle_gamma   90.00
#
_symmetry.space_group_name_H-M   'P 1'
#
loop_
_entity.id
_entity.type
_entity.pdbx_description
1 polymer ?
#
loop_
_entity_poly.entity_id
_entity_poly.type
_entity_poly.pdbx_seq_one_letter_code
_entity_poly.pdbx_strand_id
1 'polypeptide(L)'
;MDRTAWEAAIAAERFARATMERYSKEIIQPLYAAQKAGLATLQQVFQAENDWHPYTTAHAQAVNSIILTPAPDLASVVDKIDLGLSDEAFDGSEDADRMLRTIADDIRRLTTQEGA
;
A
#
# COMPACT_ATOMS: atom_id res chain seq x y z
N MET A 1 2.14 -15.87 18.07
CA MET A 1 1.83 -14.68 17.23
C MET A 1 1.60 -15.18 15.81
N ASP A 2 0.61 -14.65 15.08
CA ASP A 2 0.25 -15.18 13.77
C ASP A 2 1.12 -14.60 12.65
N ARG A 3 2.35 -15.09 12.57
CA ARG A 3 3.31 -14.76 11.51
C ARG A 3 2.73 -15.04 10.11
N THR A 4 1.80 -15.99 10.01
CA THR A 4 1.09 -16.34 8.78
C THR A 4 0.23 -15.19 8.27
N ALA A 5 -0.50 -14.49 9.15
CA ALA A 5 -1.32 -13.35 8.76
C ALA A 5 -0.47 -12.17 8.26
N TRP A 6 0.66 -11.91 8.92
CA TRP A 6 1.63 -10.90 8.48
C TRP A 6 2.20 -11.24 7.09
N GLU A 7 2.70 -12.47 6.91
CA GLU A 7 3.25 -12.91 5.63
C GLU A 7 2.21 -12.89 4.50
N ALA A 8 0.95 -13.22 4.80
CA ALA A 8 -0.16 -13.11 3.85
C ALA A 8 -0.46 -11.66 3.46
N ALA A 9 -0.45 -10.72 4.41
CA ALA A 9 -0.66 -9.30 4.13
C ALA A 9 0.45 -8.73 3.22
N ILE A 10 1.71 -9.09 3.50
CA ILE A 10 2.86 -8.73 2.66
C ILE A 10 2.74 -9.33 1.26
N ALA A 11 2.33 -10.60 1.15
CA ALA A 11 2.14 -11.23 -0.16
C ALA A 11 1.03 -10.56 -0.98
N ALA A 12 -0.08 -10.18 -0.34
CA ALA A 12 -1.20 -9.49 -0.97
C ALA A 12 -0.77 -8.10 -1.49
N GLU A 13 -0.03 -7.34 -0.70
CA GLU A 13 0.49 -6.03 -1.11
C GLU A 13 1.45 -6.14 -2.28
N ARG A 14 2.41 -7.08 -2.24
CA ARG A 14 3.34 -7.29 -3.35
C ARG A 14 2.63 -7.62 -4.65
N PHE A 15 1.57 -8.43 -4.57
CA PHE A 15 0.74 -8.76 -5.73
C PHE A 15 -0.03 -7.54 -6.26
N ALA A 16 -0.65 -6.76 -5.36
CA ALA A 16 -1.39 -5.56 -5.73
C ALA A 16 -0.47 -4.50 -6.36
N ARG A 17 0.68 -4.22 -5.73
CA ARG A 17 1.72 -3.32 -6.25
C ARG A 17 2.21 -3.75 -7.62
N ALA A 18 2.61 -5.01 -7.78
CA ALA A 18 3.12 -5.52 -9.06
C ALA A 18 2.08 -5.42 -10.18
N THR A 19 0.80 -5.61 -9.86
CA THR A 19 -0.30 -5.49 -10.84
C THR A 19 -0.53 -4.02 -11.20
N MET A 20 -0.55 -3.12 -10.21
CA MET A 20 -0.67 -1.68 -10.41
C MET A 20 0.49 -1.12 -11.25
N GLU A 21 1.73 -1.50 -10.93
CA GLU A 21 2.94 -1.10 -11.64
C GLU A 21 2.95 -1.63 -13.08
N ARG A 22 2.51 -2.88 -13.29
CA ARG A 22 2.38 -3.46 -14.63
C ARG A 22 1.41 -2.66 -15.48
N TYR A 23 0.22 -2.36 -14.96
CA TYR A 23 -0.76 -1.55 -15.69
C TYR A 23 -0.21 -0.16 -16.00
N SER A 24 0.46 0.47 -15.03
CA SER A 24 1.10 1.77 -15.24
C SER A 24 2.12 1.73 -16.38
N LYS A 25 3.00 0.72 -16.37
CA LYS A 25 4.08 0.56 -17.35
C LYS A 25 3.57 0.19 -18.75
N GLU A 26 2.58 -0.69 -18.83
CA GLU A 26 2.11 -1.25 -20.11
C GLU A 26 1.03 -0.38 -20.77
N ILE A 27 0.26 0.39 -19.99
CA ILE A 27 -0.89 1.15 -20.48
C ILE A 27 -0.72 2.65 -20.24
N ILE A 28 -0.61 3.09 -18.99
CA ILE A 28 -0.60 4.52 -18.63
C ILE A 28 0.58 5.26 -19.26
N GLN A 29 1.80 4.78 -19.06
CA GLN A 29 3.02 5.45 -19.55
C GLN A 29 3.07 5.54 -21.08
N PRO A 30 2.81 4.47 -21.86
CA PRO A 30 2.76 4.56 -23.31
C PRO A 30 1.66 5.50 -23.80
N LEU A 31 0.50 5.50 -23.16
CA LEU A 31 -0.61 6.35 -23.55
C LEU A 31 -0.32 7.84 -23.29
N TYR A 32 0.34 8.15 -22.17
CA TYR A 32 0.86 9.50 -21.92
C TYR A 32 1.90 9.93 -22.96
N ALA A 33 2.80 9.04 -23.37
CA ALA A 33 3.76 9.33 -24.43
C ALA A 33 3.06 9.57 -25.78
N ALA A 34 2.06 8.75 -26.12
CA ALA A 34 1.25 8.92 -27.32
C ALA A 34 0.46 10.23 -27.30
N GLN A 35 -0.11 10.61 -26.16
CA GLN A 35 -0.83 11.88 -26.00
C GLN A 35 0.10 13.08 -26.22
N LYS A 36 1.32 13.05 -25.64
CA LYS A 36 2.33 14.09 -25.88
C LYS A 36 2.76 14.19 -27.34
N ALA A 37 2.75 13.07 -28.07
CA ALA A 37 3.04 13.02 -29.49
C ALA A 37 1.84 13.40 -30.39
N GLY A 38 0.67 13.70 -29.81
CA GLY A 38 -0.57 13.97 -30.55
C GLY A 38 -1.21 12.73 -31.20
N LEU A 39 -0.78 11.54 -30.79
CA LEU A 39 -1.25 10.24 -31.30
C LEU A 39 -2.38 9.64 -30.46
N ALA A 40 -2.65 10.19 -29.29
CA ALA A 40 -3.77 9.83 -28.43
C ALA A 40 -4.48 11.08 -27.91
N THR A 41 -5.77 10.95 -27.60
CA THR A 41 -6.59 12.04 -27.06
C THR A 41 -6.50 12.08 -25.53
N LEU A 42 -6.82 13.24 -24.94
CA LEU A 42 -6.98 13.36 -23.49
C LEU A 42 -8.07 12.44 -22.95
N GLN A 43 -9.14 12.21 -23.72
CA GLN A 43 -10.22 11.30 -23.32
C GLN A 43 -9.73 9.86 -23.16
N GLN A 44 -8.83 9.40 -24.03
CA GLN A 44 -8.22 8.08 -23.89
C GLN A 44 -7.37 7.97 -22.63
N VAL A 45 -6.58 9.02 -22.32
CA VAL A 45 -5.80 9.08 -21.07
C VAL A 45 -6.72 8.99 -19.86
N PHE A 46 -7.78 9.80 -19.80
CA PHE A 46 -8.73 9.76 -18.68
C PHE A 46 -9.42 8.40 -18.52
N GLN A 47 -9.76 7.74 -19.63
CA GLN A 47 -10.33 6.39 -19.54
C GLN A 47 -9.32 5.41 -18.96
N ALA A 48 -8.06 5.45 -19.39
CA ALA A 48 -7.02 4.57 -18.85
C ALA A 48 -6.73 4.86 -17.37
N GLU A 49 -6.80 6.11 -16.92
CA GLU A 49 -6.69 6.45 -15.50
C GLU A 49 -7.87 5.92 -14.68
N ASN A 50 -9.10 6.03 -15.21
CA ASN A 50 -10.27 5.44 -14.57
C ASN A 50 -10.14 3.90 -14.49
N ASP A 51 -9.61 3.27 -15.53
CA ASP A 51 -9.36 1.83 -15.56
C ASP A 51 -8.18 1.43 -14.65
N TRP A 52 -7.26 2.36 -14.35
CA TRP A 52 -6.17 2.15 -13.40
C TRP A 52 -6.63 2.26 -11.95
N HIS A 53 -7.70 3.02 -11.69
CA HIS A 53 -8.20 3.30 -10.35
C HIS A 53 -8.39 2.04 -9.49
N PRO A 54 -9.05 0.95 -9.96
CA PRO A 54 -9.20 -0.28 -9.16
C PRO A 54 -7.87 -0.89 -8.70
N TYR A 55 -6.79 -0.76 -9.48
CA TYR A 55 -5.47 -1.28 -9.11
C TYR A 55 -4.83 -0.42 -8.02
N THR A 56 -4.94 0.92 -8.14
CA THR A 56 -4.47 1.84 -7.09
C THR A 56 -5.26 1.67 -5.79
N THR A 57 -6.57 1.44 -5.87
CA THR A 57 -7.41 1.14 -4.70
C THR A 57 -7.02 -0.18 -4.05
N ALA A 58 -6.80 -1.24 -4.84
CA ALA A 58 -6.38 -2.54 -4.31
C ALA A 58 -5.01 -2.45 -3.61
N HIS A 59 -4.07 -1.69 -4.18
CA HIS A 59 -2.76 -1.42 -3.56
C HIS A 59 -2.92 -0.68 -2.22
N ALA A 60 -3.67 0.42 -2.19
CA ALA A 60 -3.94 1.16 -0.95
C ALA A 60 -4.61 0.30 0.13
N GLN A 61 -5.58 -0.53 -0.24
CA GLN A 61 -6.22 -1.47 0.69
C GLN A 61 -5.25 -2.53 1.24
N ALA A 62 -4.29 -2.98 0.43
CA ALA A 62 -3.29 -3.94 0.86
C ALA A 62 -2.27 -3.30 1.82
N VAL A 63 -1.84 -2.06 1.55
CA VAL A 63 -1.03 -1.25 2.49
C VAL A 63 -1.74 -1.12 3.83
N ASN A 64 -3.01 -0.73 3.82
CA ASN A 64 -3.81 -0.61 5.05
C ASN A 64 -3.88 -1.94 5.81
N SER A 65 -4.03 -3.05 5.08
CA SER A 65 -4.07 -4.38 5.67
C SER A 65 -2.77 -4.77 6.36
N ILE A 66 -1.60 -4.41 5.80
CA ILE A 66 -0.31 -4.61 6.47
C ILE A 66 -0.25 -3.82 7.77
N ILE A 67 -0.55 -2.52 7.72
CA ILE A 67 -0.43 -1.63 8.88
C ILE A 67 -1.34 -2.10 10.02
N LEU A 68 -2.55 -2.56 9.69
CA LEU A 68 -3.54 -3.06 10.66
C LEU A 68 -3.28 -4.49 11.14
N THR A 69 -2.44 -5.29 10.47
CA THR A 69 -2.11 -6.66 10.90
C THR A 69 -1.03 -6.62 11.98
N PRO A 70 -1.22 -7.23 13.16
CA PRO A 70 -0.22 -7.17 14.24
C PRO A 70 1.20 -7.58 13.79
N ALA A 71 2.18 -6.74 14.09
CA ALA A 71 3.57 -6.96 13.70
C ALA A 71 4.22 -8.12 14.48
N PRO A 72 4.93 -9.06 13.84
CA PRO A 72 5.56 -10.18 14.54
C PRO A 72 6.72 -9.79 15.45
N ASP A 73 7.42 -8.68 15.14
CA ASP A 73 8.60 -8.17 15.83
C ASP A 73 8.76 -6.66 15.63
N LEU A 74 9.72 -6.03 16.33
CA LEU A 74 9.97 -4.59 16.22
C LEU A 74 10.48 -4.16 14.84
N ALA A 75 11.18 -5.04 14.11
CA ALA A 75 11.59 -4.76 12.74
C ALA A 75 10.37 -4.59 11.82
N SER A 76 9.37 -5.45 11.97
CA SER A 76 8.12 -5.38 11.22
C SER A 76 7.29 -4.13 11.58
N VAL A 77 7.44 -3.58 12.80
CA VAL A 77 6.84 -2.28 13.15
C VAL A 77 7.49 -1.15 12.35
N VAL A 78 8.81 -1.17 12.17
CA VAL A 78 9.52 -0.20 11.34
C VAL A 78 9.02 -0.30 9.90
N ASP A 79 8.89 -1.51 9.36
CA ASP A 79 8.37 -1.73 8.01
C ASP A 79 6.96 -1.09 7.81
N LYS A 80 6.07 -1.17 8.81
CA LYS A 80 4.76 -0.50 8.75
C LYS A 80 4.87 1.02 8.68
N ILE A 81 5.78 1.60 9.46
CA ILE A 81 5.97 3.05 9.52
C ILE A 81 6.52 3.53 8.17
N ASP A 82 7.56 2.88 7.66
CA ASP A 82 8.16 3.21 6.38
C ASP A 82 7.14 3.10 5.24
N LEU A 83 6.33 2.03 5.23
CA LEU A 83 5.27 1.83 4.25
C LEU A 83 4.19 2.91 4.35
N GLY A 84 3.71 3.21 5.56
CA GLY A 84 2.67 4.23 5.74
C GLY A 84 3.16 5.65 5.41
N LEU A 85 4.46 5.92 5.53
CA LEU A 85 5.07 7.17 5.07
C LEU A 85 5.23 7.21 3.54
N SER A 86 5.64 6.11 2.90
CA SER A 86 5.82 6.09 1.43
C SER A 86 4.51 6.16 0.66
N ASP A 87 3.45 5.60 1.21
CA ASP A 87 2.13 5.51 0.59
C ASP A 87 1.13 6.53 1.15
N GLU A 88 1.60 7.49 1.95
CA GLU A 88 0.78 8.55 2.58
C GLU A 88 -0.43 8.00 3.37
N ALA A 89 -0.34 6.77 3.87
CA ALA A 89 -1.46 6.07 4.53
C ALA A 89 -1.93 6.76 5.82
N PHE A 90 -1.07 7.59 6.42
CA PHE A 90 -1.37 8.34 7.64
C PHE A 90 -1.95 9.73 7.39
N ASP A 91 -2.17 10.16 6.14
CA ASP A 91 -2.69 11.50 5.86
C ASP A 91 -4.23 11.51 5.80
N GLY A 92 -4.83 12.20 6.78
CA GLY A 92 -6.23 12.65 6.75
C GLY A 92 -7.33 11.57 6.67
N SER A 93 -6.98 10.28 6.58
CA SER A 93 -7.93 9.18 6.45
C SER A 93 -8.57 8.83 7.80
N GLU A 94 -9.83 8.38 7.77
CA GLU A 94 -10.52 7.86 8.98
C GLU A 94 -9.75 6.68 9.61
N ASP A 95 -8.98 5.95 8.81
CA ASP A 95 -8.16 4.83 9.27
C ASP A 95 -6.81 5.25 9.86
N ALA A 96 -6.33 6.48 9.64
CA ALA A 96 -5.00 6.92 10.10
C ALA A 96 -4.84 6.82 11.63
N ASP A 97 -5.86 7.25 12.40
CA ASP A 97 -5.84 7.11 13.87
C ASP A 97 -5.81 5.62 14.28
N ARG A 98 -6.60 4.78 13.62
CA ARG A 98 -6.63 3.33 13.89
C ARG A 98 -5.30 2.65 13.57
N MET A 99 -4.67 3.02 12.46
CA MET A 99 -3.34 2.53 12.06
C MET A 99 -2.27 2.91 13.07
N LEU A 100 -2.21 4.19 13.47
CA LEU A 100 -1.24 4.68 14.44
C LEU A 100 -1.45 4.03 15.82
N ARG A 101 -2.70 3.80 16.23
CA ARG A 101 -3.01 3.02 17.45
C ARG A 101 -2.51 1.59 17.34
N THR A 102 -2.71 0.93 16.20
CA THR A 102 -2.22 -0.44 15.97
C THR A 102 -0.70 -0.52 16.10
N ILE A 103 0.01 0.45 15.52
CA ILE A 103 1.48 0.55 15.64
C ILE A 103 1.88 0.76 17.11
N ALA A 104 1.20 1.66 17.84
CA ALA A 104 1.49 1.89 19.26
C ALA A 104 1.24 0.64 20.12
N ASP A 105 0.18 -0.12 19.83
CA ASP A 105 -0.15 -1.36 20.54
C ASP A 105 0.87 -2.47 20.25
N ASP A 106 1.36 -2.57 19.01
CA ASP A 106 2.45 -3.47 18.66
C ASP A 106 3.73 -3.13 19.44
N ILE A 107 4.10 -1.86 19.51
CA ILE A 107 5.28 -1.41 20.29
C ILE A 107 5.13 -1.81 21.76
N ARG A 108 3.99 -1.51 22.39
CA ARG A 108 3.74 -1.87 23.81
C ARG A 108 3.84 -3.38 24.04
N ARG A 109 3.21 -4.16 23.16
CA ARG A 109 3.20 -5.62 23.24
C ARG A 109 4.60 -6.21 23.09
N LEU A 110 5.37 -5.75 22.10
CA LEU A 110 6.68 -6.30 21.76
C LEU A 110 7.77 -5.89 22.78
N THR A 111 7.74 -4.65 23.25
CA THR A 111 8.68 -4.18 24.29
C THR A 111 8.47 -4.87 25.65
N THR A 112 7.24 -5.26 25.97
CA THR A 112 6.94 -6.04 27.18
C THR A 112 7.38 -7.51 27.04
N GLN A 113 7.42 -8.05 25.82
CA GLN A 113 7.84 -9.43 25.53
C GLN A 113 9.36 -9.59 25.50
N GLU A 114 10.10 -8.58 25.07
CA GLU A 114 11.58 -8.61 25.06
C GLU A 114 12.20 -8.33 26.43
N GLY A 115 11.43 -7.77 27.38
CA GLY A 115 11.86 -7.49 28.75
C GLY A 115 11.56 -8.58 29.78
N ALA A 116 10.97 -9.72 29.37
CA ALA A 116 10.59 -10.86 30.21
C ALA A 116 11.43 -12.10 29.88
#